data_AF-A0A2G9T5H7-F1
#
_entry.id   AF-A0A2G9T5H7-F1
#
_cell.length_a   1.000
_cell.length_b   1.000
_cell.length_c   1.000
_cell.angle_alpha   90.00
_cell.angle_beta   90.00
_cell.angle_gamma   90.00
#
_symmetry.space_group_name_H-M   'P 1'
#
loop_
_entity.id
_entity.type
_entity.pdbx_description
1 polymer ?
#
loop_
_entity_poly.entity_id
_entity_poly.type
_entity_poly.pdbx_seq_one_letter_code
_entity_poly.pdbx_strand_id
1 'polypeptide(L)' 'FRFPNFDSVVLGAANVTIKVLDKNDNAPMFERTQYDAKVMETAPVGSAVISVSATDPDDEAM' A
#
# COMPACT_ATOMS: atom_id res chain seq x y z
N PHE A 1 -37.14 29.25 49.03
CA PHE A 1 -35.94 29.02 48.20
C PHE A 1 -35.95 27.59 47.67
N ARG A 2 -36.19 27.42 46.37
CA ARG A 2 -36.03 26.12 45.67
C ARG A 2 -35.29 26.45 44.37
N PHE A 3 -34.04 26.02 44.27
CA PHE A 3 -33.26 26.20 43.05
C PHE A 3 -33.75 25.20 41.99
N PRO A 4 -33.82 25.61 40.71
CA PRO A 4 -34.30 24.74 39.65
C PRO A 4 -33.29 23.63 39.41
N ASN A 5 -33.82 22.51 38.90
CA ASN A 5 -33.08 21.29 38.62
C ASN A 5 -31.83 21.61 37.80
N PHE A 6 -30.65 21.30 38.35
CA PHE A 6 -29.45 21.20 37.54
C PHE A 6 -29.64 19.98 36.64
N ASP A 7 -30.10 20.22 35.42
CA ASP A 7 -30.06 19.20 34.38
C ASP A 7 -28.64 18.69 34.32
N SER A 8 -28.49 17.42 34.71
CA SER A 8 -27.20 16.78 34.83
C SER A 8 -26.56 16.80 33.45
N VAL A 9 -25.45 17.52 33.31
CA VAL A 9 -24.66 17.48 32.08
C VAL A 9 -24.13 16.06 31.95
N VAL A 10 -24.77 15.28 31.08
CA VAL A 10 -24.33 13.92 30.75
C VAL A 10 -23.18 14.04 29.77
N LEU A 11 -21.95 13.89 30.26
CA LEU A 11 -20.77 13.80 29.42
C LEU A 11 -20.66 12.35 28.90
N GLY A 12 -20.96 12.16 27.62
CA GLY A 12 -20.74 10.89 26.93
C GLY A 12 -19.32 10.82 26.39
N ALA A 13 -18.55 9.82 26.79
CA ALA A 13 -17.26 9.50 26.20
C ALA A 13 -17.39 8.21 25.38
N ALA A 14 -16.86 8.22 24.15
CA ALA A 14 -16.82 7.06 23.28
C ALA A 14 -15.37 6.85 22.80
N ASN A 15 -14.92 5.59 22.85
CA ASN A 15 -13.63 5.23 22.29
C ASN A 15 -13.79 4.99 20.79
N VAL A 16 -13.07 5.79 19.99
CA VAL A 16 -13.02 5.65 18.54
C VAL A 16 -11.67 5.04 18.17
N THR A 17 -11.69 3.83 17.64
CA THR A 17 -10.49 3.19 17.10
C THR A 17 -10.44 3.47 15.60
N ILE A 18 -9.49 4.31 15.18
CA ILE A 18 -9.23 4.56 13.77
C ILE A 18 -8.22 3.51 13.30
N LYS A 19 -8.66 2.64 12.40
CA LYS A 19 -7.76 1.72 11.69
C LYS A 19 -7.48 2.34 10.32
N VAL A 20 -6.26 2.84 10.14
CA VAL A 20 -5.78 3.19 8.81
C VAL A 20 -5.54 1.88 8.09
N LEU A 21 -6.31 1.64 7.03
CA LEU A 21 -6.06 0.53 6.13
C LEU A 21 -4.97 1.00 5.18
N ASP A 22 -3.88 0.25 5.09
CA ASP A 22 -2.89 0.48 4.04
C ASP A 22 -3.60 0.19 2.72
N LYS A 23 -3.83 1.25 1.97
CA LYS A 23 -4.29 1.12 0.61
C LYS A 23 -2.98 1.16 -0.15
N ASN A 24 -2.56 0.04 -0.73
CA ASN A 24 -1.35 0.01 -1.56
C ASN A 24 -1.46 1.16 -2.58
N ASP A 25 -0.76 2.24 -2.24
CA ASP A 25 -0.72 3.51 -2.92
C ASP A 25 0.66 3.65 -3.59
N ASN A 26 1.59 2.70 -3.37
CA ASN A 26 2.87 2.62 -4.05
C ASN A 26 2.80 1.56 -5.15
N ALA A 27 2.88 2.01 -6.41
CA ALA A 27 3.00 1.07 -7.52
C ALA A 27 4.42 0.46 -7.56
N PRO A 28 4.58 -0.82 -7.96
CA PRO A 28 5.90 -1.44 -8.08
C PRO A 28 6.77 -0.68 -9.07
N MET A 29 8.00 -0.38 -8.65
CA MET A 29 8.96 0.40 -9.42
C MET A 29 10.05 -0.51 -10.01
N PHE A 30 10.21 -0.46 -11.34
CA PHE A 30 11.33 -1.13 -12.01
C PHE A 30 12.67 -0.45 -11.67
N GLU A 31 13.73 -1.24 -11.55
CA GLU A 31 15.08 -0.73 -11.25
C GLU A 31 15.66 0.18 -12.33
N ARG A 32 15.19 0.05 -13.57
CA ARG A 32 15.63 0.85 -14.72
C ARG A 32 14.44 1.42 -15.47
N THR A 33 14.63 2.59 -16.05
CA THR A 33 13.67 3.25 -16.95
C THR A 33 13.59 2.57 -18.32
N GLN A 34 14.64 1.84 -18.73
CA GLN A 34 14.69 1.11 -19.98
C GLN A 34 15.56 -0.16 -19.83
N TYR A 35 15.11 -1.25 -20.45
CA TYR A 35 15.85 -2.50 -20.56
C TYR A 35 16.03 -2.85 -22.04
N ASP A 36 17.27 -2.82 -22.51
CA ASP A 36 17.63 -3.26 -23.86
C ASP A 36 18.24 -4.66 -23.82
N ALA A 37 17.83 -5.52 -24.74
CA ALA A 37 18.29 -6.90 -24.83
C ALA A 37 18.55 -7.31 -26.28
N LYS A 38 19.41 -8.31 -26.47
CA LYS A 38 19.71 -8.90 -27.77
C LYS A 38 19.63 -10.42 -27.65
N VAL A 39 19.07 -11.05 -28.68
CA VAL A 39 18.98 -12.49 -28.81
C VAL A 39 19.53 -12.89 -30.17
N MET A 40 20.21 -14.04 -30.24
CA MET A 40 20.74 -14.56 -31.50
C MET A 40 19.62 -15.13 -32.36
N GLU A 41 19.74 -15.00 -33.69
CA GLU A 41 18.75 -15.56 -34.63
C GLU A 41 18.65 -17.09 -34.56
N THR A 42 19.71 -17.75 -34.10
CA THR A 42 19.81 -19.20 -33.92
C THR A 42 19.30 -19.66 -32.56
N ALA A 43 18.77 -18.75 -31.72
CA ALA A 43 18.32 -19.09 -30.38
C ALA A 43 17.16 -20.11 -30.44
N PRO A 44 17.27 -21.24 -29.72
CA PRO A 44 16.21 -22.24 -29.70
C PRO A 44 14.94 -21.72 -29.00
N VAL A 45 13.82 -22.36 -29.31
CA VAL A 45 12.51 -22.06 -28.70
C VAL A 45 12.62 -22.22 -27.18
N GLY A 46 12.18 -21.19 -26.44
CA GLY A 46 12.25 -21.14 -24.98
C GLY A 46 13.50 -20.45 -24.42
N SER A 47 14.37 -19.88 -25.27
CA SER A 47 15.52 -19.10 -24.79
C SER A 47 15.07 -17.86 -24.01
N ALA A 48 15.50 -17.75 -22.76
CA ALA A 48 15.29 -16.55 -21.96
C ALA A 48 16.16 -15.40 -22.50
N VAL A 49 15.57 -14.22 -22.65
CA VAL A 49 16.25 -13.04 -23.24
C VAL A 49 16.74 -12.10 -22.14
N ILE A 50 15.82 -11.64 -21.28
CA ILE A 50 16.13 -10.89 -20.07
C ILE A 50 15.12 -11.24 -18.98
N SER A 51 15.54 -11.05 -17.73
CA SER A 51 14.66 -11.02 -16.57
C SER A 51 14.72 -9.62 -15.97
N VAL A 52 13.57 -9.07 -15.59
CA VAL A 52 13.47 -7.74 -14.98
C VAL A 52 12.79 -7.87 -13.62
N SER A 53 13.21 -7.04 -12.69
CA SER A 53 12.66 -6.96 -11.33
C SER A 53 12.03 -5.59 -11.12
N ALA A 54 10.93 -5.57 -10.37
CA ALA A 54 10.31 -4.36 -9.85
C ALA A 54 10.12 -4.52 -8.35
N THR A 55 10.42 -3.47 -7.60
CA THR A 55 10.30 -3.44 -6.15
C THR A 55 9.16 -2.50 -5.78
N ASP A 56 8.21 -3.01 -5.03
CA ASP A 56 7.19 -2.21 -4.37
C ASP A 56 7.69 -1.87 -2.95
N PRO A 57 7.81 -0.59 -2.58
CA PRO A 57 8.21 -0.19 -1.24
C PRO A 57 7.07 -0.31 -0.20
N ASP A 58 5.88 -0.78 -0.56
CA ASP A 58 4.84 -1.10 0.42
C ASP A 58 5.27 -2.27 1.33
N ASP A 59 5.02 -2.09 2.62
CA ASP A 59 5.34 -3.06 3.70
C ASP A 59 4.38 -4.28 3.68
N GLU A 60 3.45 -4.33 2.71
CA GLU A 60 2.60 -5.49 2.46
C GLU A 60 3.28 -6.45 1.46
N ALA A 61 4.33 -7.12 1.96
CA ALA A 61 4.57 -8.48 1.53
C ALA A 61 3.31 -9.31 1.86
N MET A 62 2.73 -9.95 0.84
CA MET A 62 1.61 -10.89 0.97
C MET A 62 1.75 -11.86 2.14
#